data_AF-A0A660T072-F1
#
_entry.id   AF-A0A660T072-F1
#
_cell.length_a   1.000
_cell.length_b   1.000
_cell.length_c   1.000
_cell.angle_alpha   90.00
_cell.angle_beta   90.00
_cell.angle_gamma   90.00
#
_symmetry.space_group_name_H-M   'P 1'
#
loop_
_entity.id
_entity.type
_entity.pdbx_description
1 polymer ?
#
loop_
_entity_poly.entity_id
_entity_poly.type
_entity_poly.pdbx_seq_one_letter_code
_entity_poly.pdbx_strand_id
1 'polypeptide(L)'
;MGFGLSFSGGPDFPISGQLNWNDRNFLGRGQVLGAEVNVSPDVQKVTLRFTEPRILGKRWSGGVDVSWSHDVNRRINQDWDGNGLPDPYNTWEEYDAAGRIVPEDYQMEYKSHYVSTGVNTGYTWVTRFGRLGLSTGLRFTWEYVDYDPTVFRPHNQDLRENLENWKYDDSISFRLSWDTRDLQFDPTKGFVLSENLTFAGLLPVSRRDYIKSITRFNYNLLMFNVPVNDKGGAFKGTLYFNTAFSGLFDKPWSDTIADRQRDGFYIDGMFVGRGWDPSSGYRYLWDNTLQFKFPLVPNILAFDIFLDGVGAWVATRGQFDSSNALLNMNINDWRFSLGAGFRFANPQFPIGIYLVKKFQWDLKGNINWNPEPDLTEFKNWGMDLVIAFNMNIY
;
A
#
# COMPACT_ATOMS: atom_id res chain seq x y z
N MET A 1 -19.04 18.04 -6.07
CA MET A 1 -17.59 18.29 -6.03
C MET A 1 -17.12 18.04 -4.61
N GLY A 2 -16.07 17.26 -4.44
CA GLY A 2 -15.43 17.01 -3.17
C GLY A 2 -13.97 17.43 -3.26
N PHE A 3 -13.50 18.11 -2.23
CA PHE A 3 -12.08 18.36 -2.03
C PHE A 3 -11.62 17.43 -0.91
N GLY A 4 -10.44 16.83 -1.07
CA GLY A 4 -9.80 15.98 -0.09
C GLY A 4 -8.32 16.30 -0.03
N LEU A 5 -7.72 16.07 1.14
CA LEU A 5 -6.27 15.95 1.27
C LEU A 5 -6.00 14.47 1.55
N SER A 6 -5.19 13.84 0.72
CA SER A 6 -4.71 12.47 0.93
C SER A 6 -3.23 12.52 1.29
N PHE A 7 -2.74 11.47 1.93
CA PHE A 7 -1.33 11.38 2.29
C PHE A 7 -0.77 10.09 1.71
N SER A 8 0.47 10.13 1.25
CA SER A 8 1.17 8.98 0.67
C SER A 8 2.31 8.55 1.58
N GLY A 9 2.45 7.24 1.79
CA GLY A 9 3.55 6.64 2.52
C GLY A 9 4.73 6.52 1.58
N GLY A 10 5.72 7.37 1.77
CA GLY A 10 6.94 7.45 0.99
C GLY A 10 7.95 8.32 1.72
N PRO A 11 9.23 8.26 1.35
CA PRO A 11 10.26 9.03 2.02
C PRO A 11 10.19 10.54 1.75
N ASP A 12 9.38 10.97 0.78
CA ASP A 12 9.23 12.37 0.36
C ASP A 12 7.98 13.04 0.94
N PHE A 13 7.77 14.33 0.65
CA PHE A 13 6.73 15.17 1.26
C PHE A 13 5.33 14.51 1.15
N PRO A 14 4.71 14.08 2.27
CA PRO A 14 3.67 13.06 2.25
C PRO A 14 2.28 13.60 1.93
N ILE A 15 2.13 14.87 1.53
CA ILE A 15 0.83 15.52 1.36
C ILE A 15 0.46 15.56 -0.13
N SER A 16 -0.74 15.08 -0.43
CA SER A 16 -1.37 15.14 -1.75
C SER A 16 -2.73 15.80 -1.66
N GLY A 17 -3.04 16.72 -2.56
CA GLY A 17 -4.37 17.29 -2.74
C GLY A 17 -5.17 16.46 -3.72
N GLN A 18 -6.43 16.20 -3.41
CA GLN A 18 -7.38 15.52 -4.30
C GLN A 18 -8.61 16.40 -4.56
N LEU A 19 -8.94 16.56 -5.83
CA LEU A 19 -10.20 17.15 -6.27
C LEU A 19 -11.02 16.06 -6.99
N ASN A 20 -12.24 15.82 -6.51
CA ASN A 20 -13.18 14.92 -7.16
C ASN A 20 -14.42 15.67 -7.65
N TRP A 21 -14.84 15.32 -8.86
CA TRP A 21 -16.13 15.66 -9.41
C TRP A 21 -16.84 14.37 -9.80
N ASN A 22 -18.12 14.27 -9.45
CA ASN A 22 -18.89 13.06 -9.68
C ASN A 22 -20.36 13.41 -9.88
N ASP A 23 -20.91 13.02 -11.02
CA ASP A 23 -22.34 12.97 -11.31
C ASP A 23 -22.83 11.53 -11.15
N ARG A 24 -23.64 11.29 -10.12
CA ARG A 24 -24.16 9.95 -9.77
C ARG A 24 -25.44 9.56 -10.51
N ASN A 25 -25.98 10.46 -11.33
CA ASN A 25 -27.17 10.20 -12.13
C ASN A 25 -26.99 10.82 -13.51
N PHE A 26 -25.90 10.46 -14.17
CA PHE A 26 -25.50 11.02 -15.44
C PHE A 26 -26.64 10.89 -16.46
N LEU A 27 -27.13 12.04 -16.95
CA LEU A 27 -28.26 12.16 -17.88
C LEU A 27 -29.56 11.47 -17.40
N GLY A 28 -29.74 11.30 -16.09
CA GLY A 28 -30.93 10.67 -15.50
C GLY A 28 -30.97 9.14 -15.58
N ARG A 29 -29.85 8.48 -15.93
CA ARG A 29 -29.79 7.03 -16.20
C ARG A 29 -29.32 6.18 -15.01
N GLY A 30 -29.04 6.79 -13.86
CA GLY A 30 -28.45 6.10 -12.69
C GLY A 30 -26.97 5.72 -12.88
N GLN A 31 -26.36 6.18 -13.96
CA GLN A 31 -24.95 6.00 -14.29
C GLN A 31 -24.09 7.03 -13.56
N VAL A 32 -22.83 6.68 -13.35
CA VAL A 32 -21.88 7.51 -12.61
C VAL A 32 -20.78 7.97 -13.56
N LEU A 33 -20.67 9.27 -13.77
CA LEU A 33 -19.55 9.89 -14.49
C LEU A 33 -18.72 10.70 -13.49
N GLY A 34 -17.42 10.43 -13.44
CA GLY A 34 -16.52 11.09 -12.51
C GLY A 34 -15.23 11.55 -13.16
N ALA A 35 -14.66 12.61 -12.59
CA ALA A 35 -13.33 13.08 -12.86
C ALA A 35 -12.61 13.28 -11.51
N GLU A 36 -11.36 12.85 -11.45
CA GLU A 36 -10.53 12.95 -10.25
C GLU A 36 -9.16 13.50 -10.64
N VAL A 37 -8.70 14.48 -9.88
CA VAL A 37 -7.37 15.07 -10.01
C VAL A 37 -6.66 14.90 -8.67
N ASN A 38 -5.51 14.25 -8.69
CA ASN A 38 -4.63 14.09 -7.54
C ASN A 38 -3.33 14.83 -7.82
N VAL A 39 -2.87 15.66 -6.88
CA VAL A 39 -1.65 16.46 -7.03
C VAL A 39 -0.85 16.36 -5.74
N SER A 40 0.35 15.80 -5.82
CA SER A 40 1.41 15.85 -4.83
C SER A 40 2.69 16.38 -5.48
N PRO A 41 3.75 16.67 -4.71
CA PRO A 41 5.04 17.05 -5.28
C PRO A 41 5.58 16.01 -6.27
N ASP A 42 5.35 14.72 -5.98
CA ASP A 42 5.92 13.63 -6.77
C ASP A 42 4.93 13.03 -7.77
N VAL A 43 3.62 13.20 -7.59
CA VAL A 43 2.60 12.59 -8.46
C VAL A 43 1.53 13.59 -8.84
N GLN A 44 1.33 13.80 -10.14
CA GLN A 44 0.18 14.53 -10.67
C GLN A 44 -0.63 13.62 -11.58
N LYS A 45 -1.87 13.32 -11.17
CA LYS A 45 -2.71 12.31 -11.83
C LYS A 45 -4.10 12.85 -12.11
N VAL A 46 -4.57 12.61 -13.33
CA VAL A 46 -5.95 12.90 -13.75
C VAL A 46 -6.60 11.59 -14.16
N THR A 47 -7.81 11.33 -13.67
CA THR A 47 -8.58 10.13 -13.98
C THR A 47 -10.00 10.50 -14.37
N LEU A 48 -10.45 10.02 -15.51
CA LEU A 48 -11.84 10.05 -15.94
C LEU A 48 -12.43 8.65 -15.81
N ARG A 49 -13.63 8.55 -15.24
CA ARG A 49 -14.27 7.27 -14.96
C ARG A 49 -15.75 7.30 -15.31
N PHE A 50 -16.21 6.21 -15.89
CA PHE A 50 -17.63 5.95 -16.11
C PHE A 50 -17.99 4.63 -15.44
N THR A 51 -19.16 4.55 -14.82
CA THR A 51 -19.65 3.33 -14.17
C THR A 51 -21.14 3.16 -14.42
N GLU A 52 -21.52 1.98 -14.89
CA GLU A 52 -22.89 1.47 -14.92
C GLU A 52 -23.09 0.57 -13.69
N PRO A 53 -23.79 1.03 -12.63
CA PRO A 53 -23.93 0.25 -11.40
C PRO A 53 -24.81 -1.00 -11.56
N ARG A 54 -25.68 -1.03 -12.59
CA ARG A 54 -26.66 -2.09 -12.80
C ARG A 54 -26.80 -2.48 -14.27
N ILE A 55 -25.79 -3.17 -14.79
CA ILE A 55 -25.84 -3.83 -16.09
C ILE A 55 -27.08 -4.74 -16.14
N LEU A 56 -27.94 -4.50 -17.13
CA LEU A 56 -29.21 -5.23 -17.32
C LEU A 56 -30.15 -5.18 -16.10
N GLY A 57 -30.07 -4.12 -15.29
CA GLY A 57 -30.90 -3.95 -14.08
C GLY A 57 -30.51 -4.85 -12.90
N LYS A 58 -29.45 -5.65 -13.03
CA LYS A 58 -28.97 -6.56 -11.97
C LYS A 58 -27.95 -5.87 -11.07
N ARG A 59 -27.59 -6.47 -9.92
CA ARG A 59 -26.47 -6.01 -9.06
C ARG A 59 -25.10 -6.34 -9.68
N TRP A 60 -24.99 -6.09 -10.97
CA TRP A 60 -23.82 -6.31 -11.79
C TRP A 60 -23.32 -4.94 -12.24
N SER A 61 -22.21 -4.48 -11.68
CA SER A 61 -21.60 -3.22 -12.07
C SER A 61 -20.56 -3.43 -13.16
N GLY A 62 -20.40 -2.45 -14.04
CA GLY A 62 -19.26 -2.34 -14.94
C GLY A 62 -18.76 -0.92 -15.00
N GLY A 63 -17.47 -0.76 -15.23
CA GLY A 63 -16.84 0.54 -15.32
C GLY A 63 -15.71 0.56 -16.31
N VAL A 64 -15.45 1.74 -16.83
CA VAL A 64 -14.27 2.04 -17.65
C VAL A 64 -13.62 3.30 -17.11
N ASP A 65 -12.30 3.36 -17.20
CA ASP A 65 -11.54 4.53 -16.80
C ASP A 65 -10.37 4.79 -17.76
N VAL A 66 -10.00 6.06 -17.85
CA VAL A 66 -8.80 6.54 -18.52
C VAL A 66 -8.08 7.43 -17.53
N SER A 67 -6.77 7.24 -17.37
CA SER A 67 -5.96 8.08 -16.52
C SER A 67 -4.64 8.46 -17.18
N TRP A 68 -4.19 9.66 -16.85
CA TRP A 68 -2.83 10.12 -17.10
C TRP A 68 -2.17 10.43 -15.75
N SER A 69 -0.91 10.05 -15.61
CA SER A 69 -0.10 10.35 -14.42
C SER A 69 1.26 10.87 -14.86
N HIS A 70 1.77 11.87 -14.16
CA HIS A 70 3.15 12.29 -14.21
C HIS A 70 3.76 12.07 -12.83
N ASP A 71 4.83 11.29 -12.80
CA ASP A 71 5.44 10.80 -11.57
C ASP A 71 6.93 11.20 -11.58
N VAL A 72 7.39 11.80 -10.48
CA VAL A 72 8.79 12.11 -10.23
C VAL A 72 9.35 11.04 -9.32
N ASN A 73 10.18 10.15 -9.87
CA ASN A 73 10.74 9.02 -9.17
C ASN A 73 12.14 9.39 -8.66
N ARG A 74 12.30 9.47 -7.34
CA ARG A 74 13.57 9.77 -6.66
C ARG A 74 14.19 8.51 -6.05
N ARG A 75 15.44 8.65 -5.57
CA ARG A 75 16.16 7.63 -4.81
C ARG A 75 16.41 6.35 -5.61
N ILE A 76 16.68 6.53 -6.90
CA ILE A 76 16.89 5.43 -7.83
C ILE A 76 18.38 5.17 -7.93
N ASN A 77 18.78 3.91 -7.69
CA ASN A 77 20.18 3.53 -7.74
C ASN A 77 20.75 3.71 -9.15
N GLN A 78 21.97 4.26 -9.21
CA GLN A 78 22.72 4.48 -10.43
C GLN A 78 23.80 3.41 -10.63
N ASP A 79 24.25 3.26 -11.86
CA ASP A 79 25.40 2.46 -12.29
C ASP A 79 26.11 3.29 -13.36
N TRP A 80 26.88 4.31 -12.96
CA TRP A 80 27.55 5.23 -13.87
C TRP A 80 28.70 4.54 -14.61
N ASP A 81 29.43 3.68 -13.92
CA ASP A 81 30.65 3.03 -14.44
C ASP A 81 30.39 1.76 -15.27
N GLY A 82 29.17 1.20 -15.25
CA GLY A 82 28.85 0.01 -16.04
C GLY A 82 29.27 -1.29 -15.40
N ASN A 83 29.66 -1.29 -14.13
CA ASN A 83 30.08 -2.49 -13.43
C ASN A 83 28.91 -3.41 -13.04
N GLY A 84 27.66 -2.95 -13.19
CA GLY A 84 26.46 -3.71 -12.85
C GLY A 84 26.21 -3.82 -11.34
N LEU A 85 26.83 -2.95 -10.54
CA LEU A 85 26.57 -2.69 -9.14
C LEU A 85 25.97 -1.28 -8.99
N PRO A 86 25.23 -1.01 -7.91
CA PRO A 86 24.88 0.36 -7.55
C PRO A 86 26.10 1.18 -7.13
N ASP A 87 26.26 2.38 -7.69
CA ASP A 87 27.24 3.34 -7.20
C ASP A 87 26.99 3.68 -5.72
N PRO A 88 28.04 3.95 -4.91
CA PRO A 88 29.46 4.05 -5.27
C PRO A 88 30.23 2.72 -5.18
N TYR A 89 29.54 1.59 -5.06
CA TYR A 89 30.17 0.32 -4.71
C TYR A 89 30.83 -0.33 -5.93
N ASN A 90 32.05 -0.81 -5.74
CA ASN A 90 32.80 -1.49 -6.80
C ASN A 90 32.75 -3.01 -6.67
N THR A 91 32.33 -3.52 -5.50
CA THR A 91 32.21 -4.95 -5.22
C THR A 91 30.93 -5.28 -4.46
N TRP A 92 30.46 -6.53 -4.61
CA TRP A 92 29.32 -7.04 -3.84
C TRP A 92 29.60 -7.11 -2.34
N GLU A 93 30.84 -7.34 -1.93
CA GLU A 93 31.24 -7.40 -0.52
C GLU A 93 31.08 -6.04 0.16
N GLU A 94 31.48 -4.95 -0.49
CA GLU A 94 31.28 -3.58 0.01
C GLU A 94 29.79 -3.23 0.10
N TYR A 95 29.02 -3.56 -0.94
CA TYR A 95 27.59 -3.30 -0.97
C TYR A 95 26.84 -4.08 0.13
N ASP A 96 27.19 -5.35 0.33
CA ASP A 96 26.62 -6.20 1.39
C ASP A 96 27.06 -5.71 2.78
N ALA A 97 28.31 -5.29 2.96
CA ALA A 97 28.82 -4.72 4.21
C ALA A 97 28.12 -3.40 4.58
N ALA A 98 27.73 -2.61 3.57
CA ALA A 98 26.90 -1.42 3.74
C ALA A 98 25.40 -1.72 3.92
N GLY A 99 25.03 -3.00 4.10
CA GLY A 99 23.64 -3.41 4.27
C GLY A 99 22.78 -3.21 3.02
N ARG A 100 23.41 -3.12 1.83
CA ARG A 100 22.76 -2.83 0.54
C ARG A 100 22.04 -1.49 0.51
N ILE A 101 22.50 -0.52 1.30
CA ILE A 101 21.98 0.84 1.32
C ILE A 101 22.88 1.70 0.44
N VAL A 102 22.29 2.43 -0.51
CA VAL A 102 23.01 3.38 -1.37
C VAL A 102 22.86 4.78 -0.78
N PRO A 103 23.95 5.55 -0.59
CA PRO A 103 23.85 6.94 -0.14
C PRO A 103 23.07 7.80 -1.15
N GLU A 104 22.28 8.76 -0.66
CA GLU A 104 21.39 9.58 -1.51
C GLU A 104 22.14 10.34 -2.62
N ASP A 105 23.39 10.77 -2.36
CA ASP A 105 24.24 11.47 -3.34
C ASP A 105 24.57 10.63 -4.61
N TYR A 106 24.43 9.30 -4.53
CA TYR A 106 24.65 8.37 -5.63
C TYR A 106 23.34 7.85 -6.24
N GLN A 107 22.21 8.44 -5.87
CA GLN A 107 20.90 8.13 -6.41
C GLN A 107 20.45 9.20 -7.41
N MET A 108 19.59 8.82 -8.34
CA MET A 108 19.05 9.73 -9.36
C MET A 108 17.55 9.96 -9.19
N GLU A 109 17.09 11.00 -9.90
CA GLU A 109 15.68 11.26 -10.15
C GLU A 109 15.39 11.04 -11.65
N TYR A 110 14.22 10.48 -11.96
CA TYR A 110 13.67 10.47 -13.33
C TYR A 110 12.18 10.79 -13.31
N LYS A 111 11.66 11.21 -14.46
CA LYS A 111 10.23 11.49 -14.65
C LYS A 111 9.58 10.39 -15.47
N SER A 112 8.39 9.99 -15.07
CA SER A 112 7.54 9.07 -15.83
C SER A 112 6.24 9.73 -16.22
N HIS A 113 5.76 9.42 -17.42
CA HIS A 113 4.39 9.66 -17.85
C HIS A 113 3.69 8.33 -18.07
N TYR A 114 2.56 8.15 -17.39
CA TYR A 114 1.70 7.00 -17.56
C TYR A 114 0.42 7.40 -18.28
N VAL A 115 0.04 6.65 -19.31
CA VAL A 115 -1.30 6.68 -19.90
C VAL A 115 -1.93 5.32 -19.69
N SER A 116 -3.06 5.29 -19.03
CA SER A 116 -3.68 4.07 -18.56
C SER A 116 -5.15 3.99 -18.91
N THR A 117 -5.60 2.79 -19.28
CA THR A 117 -7.02 2.49 -19.49
C THR A 117 -7.41 1.27 -18.69
N GLY A 118 -8.61 1.33 -18.09
CA GLY A 118 -9.15 0.29 -17.24
C GLY A 118 -10.53 -0.12 -17.69
N VAL A 119 -10.83 -1.42 -17.60
CA VAL A 119 -12.17 -1.97 -17.72
C VAL A 119 -12.39 -2.88 -16.53
N ASN A 120 -13.49 -2.69 -15.80
CA ASN A 120 -13.79 -3.50 -14.64
C ASN A 120 -15.25 -3.90 -14.59
N THR A 121 -15.53 -4.99 -13.89
CA THR A 121 -16.88 -5.43 -13.62
C THR A 121 -16.95 -6.20 -12.31
N GLY A 122 -18.10 -6.17 -11.64
CA GLY A 122 -18.29 -6.92 -10.41
C GLY A 122 -19.74 -7.22 -10.09
N TYR A 123 -19.95 -8.30 -9.36
CA TYR A 123 -21.25 -8.71 -8.87
C TYR A 123 -21.22 -8.86 -7.35
N THR A 124 -22.27 -8.44 -6.67
CA THR A 124 -22.43 -8.63 -5.22
C THR A 124 -23.66 -9.47 -4.91
N TRP A 125 -23.44 -10.65 -4.33
CA TRP A 125 -24.47 -11.48 -3.73
C TRP A 125 -24.72 -11.02 -2.29
N VAL A 126 -25.98 -10.71 -1.98
CA VAL A 126 -26.40 -10.41 -0.62
C VAL A 126 -27.04 -11.67 -0.05
N THR A 127 -26.44 -12.23 0.99
CA THR A 127 -26.91 -13.46 1.64
C THR A 127 -27.17 -13.18 3.13
N ARG A 128 -27.81 -14.12 3.82
CA ARG A 128 -27.95 -14.05 5.30
C ARG A 128 -26.61 -14.07 6.05
N PHE A 129 -25.55 -14.52 5.39
CA PHE A 129 -24.20 -14.62 5.95
C PHE A 129 -23.31 -13.42 5.60
N GLY A 130 -23.87 -12.38 4.98
CA GLY A 130 -23.14 -11.19 4.57
C GLY A 130 -23.14 -10.97 3.06
N ARG A 131 -22.33 -10.01 2.62
CA ARG A 131 -22.16 -9.60 1.23
C ARG A 131 -20.95 -10.31 0.64
N LEU A 132 -21.18 -11.15 -0.37
CA LEU A 132 -20.13 -11.77 -1.17
C LEU A 132 -19.96 -10.95 -2.45
N GLY A 133 -18.76 -10.49 -2.73
CA GLY A 133 -18.43 -9.72 -3.92
C GLY A 133 -17.39 -10.46 -4.75
N LEU A 134 -17.61 -10.53 -6.06
CA LEU A 134 -16.61 -10.94 -7.04
C LEU A 134 -16.45 -9.80 -8.05
N SER A 135 -15.24 -9.35 -8.26
CA SER A 135 -14.94 -8.38 -9.33
C SER A 135 -13.71 -8.78 -10.10
N THR A 136 -13.66 -8.36 -11.36
CA THR A 136 -12.51 -8.49 -12.23
C THR A 136 -12.20 -7.16 -12.90
N GLY A 137 -10.92 -6.89 -13.15
CA GLY A 137 -10.45 -5.69 -13.81
C GLY A 137 -9.34 -5.99 -14.79
N LEU A 138 -9.37 -5.37 -15.95
CA LEU A 138 -8.29 -5.30 -16.92
C LEU A 138 -7.68 -3.90 -16.85
N ARG A 139 -6.36 -3.83 -16.93
CA ARG A 139 -5.59 -2.58 -16.94
C ARG A 139 -4.54 -2.66 -18.03
N PHE A 140 -4.52 -1.63 -18.85
CA PHE A 140 -3.51 -1.40 -19.88
C PHE A 140 -2.80 -0.10 -19.57
N THR A 141 -1.48 -0.09 -19.64
CA THR A 141 -0.66 1.06 -19.25
C THR A 141 0.48 1.24 -20.24
N TRP A 142 0.66 2.48 -20.68
CA TRP A 142 1.82 2.93 -21.42
C TRP A 142 2.65 3.81 -20.50
N GLU A 143 3.95 3.55 -20.43
CA GLU A 143 4.92 4.30 -19.63
C GLU A 143 5.97 4.91 -20.54
N TYR A 144 6.22 6.21 -20.36
CA TYR A 144 7.31 6.95 -20.96
C TYR A 144 8.20 7.47 -19.85
N VAL A 145 9.52 7.29 -19.98
CA VAL A 145 10.51 7.71 -18.98
C VAL A 145 11.41 8.78 -19.58
N ASP A 146 11.72 9.80 -18.79
CA ASP A 146 12.59 10.92 -19.13
C ASP A 146 13.62 11.18 -18.01
N TYR A 147 14.90 11.22 -18.37
CA TYR A 147 16.01 11.65 -17.52
C TYR A 147 17.19 12.09 -18.40
N ASP A 148 18.14 12.86 -17.85
CA ASP A 148 19.34 13.28 -18.57
C ASP A 148 20.39 12.14 -18.62
N PRO A 149 20.61 11.49 -19.78
CA PRO A 149 21.54 10.36 -19.89
C PRO A 149 23.01 10.79 -19.84
N THR A 150 23.30 12.09 -19.91
CA THR A 150 24.67 12.62 -19.81
C THR A 150 25.12 12.79 -18.36
N VAL A 151 24.18 12.78 -17.42
CA VAL A 151 24.43 12.90 -15.98
C VAL A 151 24.10 11.61 -15.25
N PHE A 152 23.08 10.88 -15.70
CA PHE A 152 22.59 9.71 -15.00
C PHE A 152 22.61 8.45 -15.87
N ARG A 153 22.96 7.33 -15.24
CA ARG A 153 22.78 5.98 -15.81
C ARG A 153 22.09 5.10 -14.77
N PRO A 154 20.78 4.85 -14.90
CA PRO A 154 20.07 4.03 -13.94
C PRO A 154 20.65 2.62 -13.90
N HIS A 155 20.73 2.02 -12.70
CA HIS A 155 21.20 0.65 -12.53
C HIS A 155 20.26 -0.37 -13.20
N ASN A 156 18.95 -0.13 -13.15
CA ASN A 156 17.94 -1.00 -13.76
C ASN A 156 17.96 -0.89 -15.30
N GLN A 157 18.18 -2.01 -15.98
CA GLN A 157 18.23 -2.06 -17.45
C GLN A 157 16.89 -1.72 -18.11
N ASP A 158 15.77 -2.19 -17.58
CA ASP A 158 14.43 -1.91 -18.13
C ASP A 158 14.16 -0.40 -18.14
N LEU A 159 14.63 0.30 -17.09
CA LEU A 159 14.52 1.74 -16.98
C LEU A 159 15.38 2.46 -18.02
N ARG A 160 16.59 1.96 -18.29
CA ARG A 160 17.46 2.48 -19.37
C ARG A 160 16.81 2.31 -20.75
N GLU A 161 16.23 1.15 -21.02
CA GLU A 161 15.55 0.86 -22.28
C GLU A 161 14.23 1.63 -22.46
N ASN A 162 13.66 2.19 -21.39
CA ASN A 162 12.48 3.04 -21.42
C ASN A 162 12.80 4.51 -21.70
N LEU A 163 14.06 4.94 -21.64
CA LEU A 163 14.43 6.34 -21.86
C LEU A 163 13.88 6.83 -23.21
N GLU A 164 13.08 7.88 -23.16
CA GLU A 164 12.41 8.53 -24.29
C GLU A 164 11.58 7.58 -25.18
N ASN A 165 11.16 6.43 -24.65
CA ASN A 165 10.40 5.42 -25.38
C ASN A 165 9.14 5.03 -24.64
N TRP A 166 8.02 4.89 -25.35
CA TRP A 166 6.81 4.33 -24.76
C TRP A 166 6.94 2.82 -24.63
N LYS A 167 6.75 2.32 -23.42
CA LYS A 167 6.70 0.90 -23.12
C LYS A 167 5.33 0.52 -22.60
N TYR A 168 4.94 -0.71 -22.86
CA TYR A 168 3.60 -1.21 -22.56
C TYR A 168 3.64 -2.19 -21.39
N ASP A 169 2.62 -2.12 -20.54
CA ASP A 169 2.34 -3.04 -19.46
C ASP A 169 0.84 -3.35 -19.43
N ASP A 170 0.49 -4.58 -19.08
CA ASP A 170 -0.91 -4.97 -18.89
C ASP A 170 -1.10 -5.90 -17.68
N SER A 171 -2.32 -5.93 -17.16
CA SER A 171 -2.70 -6.86 -16.10
C SER A 171 -4.20 -7.15 -16.05
N ILE A 172 -4.55 -8.33 -15.53
CA ILE A 172 -5.90 -8.70 -15.10
C ILE A 172 -5.91 -8.94 -13.59
N SER A 173 -6.92 -8.44 -12.90
CA SER A 173 -7.15 -8.68 -11.49
C SER A 173 -8.49 -9.38 -11.23
N PHE A 174 -8.52 -10.15 -10.16
CA PHE A 174 -9.69 -10.81 -9.60
C PHE A 174 -9.74 -10.53 -8.11
N ARG A 175 -10.87 -10.00 -7.64
CA ARG A 175 -11.10 -9.76 -6.22
C ARG A 175 -12.32 -10.53 -5.76
N LEU A 176 -12.10 -11.39 -4.78
CA LEU A 176 -13.16 -12.01 -3.99
C LEU A 176 -13.24 -11.29 -2.64
N SER A 177 -14.44 -10.97 -2.17
CA SER A 177 -14.63 -10.34 -0.86
C SER A 177 -15.85 -10.89 -0.14
N TRP A 178 -15.76 -11.01 1.17
CA TRP A 178 -16.84 -11.37 2.07
C TRP A 178 -16.91 -10.36 3.21
N ASP A 179 -17.97 -9.57 3.24
CA ASP A 179 -18.21 -8.52 4.23
C ASP A 179 -19.46 -8.83 5.07
N THR A 180 -19.25 -8.95 6.38
CA THR A 180 -20.29 -9.19 7.40
C THR A 180 -20.45 -8.02 8.36
N ARG A 181 -19.75 -6.90 8.13
CA ARG A 181 -19.77 -5.73 9.00
C ARG A 181 -21.17 -5.14 9.11
N ASP A 182 -21.47 -4.67 10.31
CA ASP A 182 -22.69 -3.93 10.63
C ASP A 182 -22.73 -2.57 9.94
N LEU A 183 -21.63 -1.82 10.01
CA LEU A 183 -21.45 -0.53 9.36
C LEU A 183 -20.26 -0.58 8.41
N GLN A 184 -20.39 0.08 7.27
CA GLN A 184 -19.27 0.20 6.33
C GLN A 184 -18.23 1.21 6.84
N PHE A 185 -18.70 2.29 7.47
CA PHE A 185 -17.88 3.30 8.12
C PHE A 185 -17.97 3.11 9.64
N ASP A 186 -16.81 3.00 10.30
CA ASP A 186 -16.69 2.74 11.75
C ASP A 186 -17.46 1.49 12.23
N PRO A 187 -17.11 0.28 11.72
CA PRO A 187 -17.74 -0.97 12.13
C PRO A 187 -17.56 -1.26 13.61
N THR A 188 -18.64 -1.69 14.28
CA THR A 188 -18.58 -2.14 15.67
C THR A 188 -18.52 -3.65 15.81
N LYS A 189 -18.93 -4.39 14.77
CA LYS A 189 -18.91 -5.85 14.77
C LYS A 189 -18.79 -6.43 13.36
N GLY A 190 -18.28 -7.65 13.29
CA GLY A 190 -18.19 -8.42 12.05
C GLY A 190 -16.82 -8.27 11.37
N PHE A 191 -16.68 -8.89 10.21
CA PHE A 191 -15.41 -8.98 9.49
C PHE A 191 -15.53 -8.62 8.02
N VAL A 192 -14.38 -8.31 7.42
CA VAL A 192 -14.16 -8.32 5.97
C VAL A 192 -13.00 -9.25 5.68
N LEU A 193 -13.24 -10.24 4.84
CA LEU A 193 -12.20 -11.05 4.20
C LEU A 193 -12.14 -10.66 2.74
N SER A 194 -10.97 -10.44 2.19
CA SER A 194 -10.80 -10.25 0.76
C SER A 194 -9.51 -10.86 0.24
N GLU A 195 -9.58 -11.41 -0.96
CA GLU A 195 -8.43 -11.87 -1.73
C GLU A 195 -8.39 -11.10 -3.05
N ASN A 196 -7.24 -10.55 -3.40
CA ASN A 196 -7.00 -9.89 -4.68
C ASN A 196 -5.81 -10.53 -5.40
N LEU A 197 -6.10 -11.26 -6.46
CA LEU A 197 -5.12 -11.86 -7.36
C LEU A 197 -4.95 -10.98 -8.59
N THR A 198 -3.72 -10.68 -8.97
CA THR A 198 -3.37 -9.92 -10.18
C THR A 198 -2.36 -10.70 -11.00
N PHE A 199 -2.63 -10.88 -12.28
CA PHE A 199 -1.72 -11.46 -13.26
C PHE A 199 -1.31 -10.34 -14.20
N ALA A 200 -0.04 -9.93 -14.16
CA ALA A 200 0.52 -8.94 -15.07
C ALA A 200 1.24 -9.63 -16.24
N GLY A 201 1.20 -9.06 -17.43
CA GLY A 201 1.81 -9.65 -18.63
C GLY A 201 0.92 -10.68 -19.31
N LEU A 202 -0.24 -10.27 -19.76
CA LEU A 202 -1.17 -11.07 -20.56
C LEU A 202 -0.72 -11.12 -22.02
N LEU A 203 -0.14 -10.02 -22.53
CA LEU A 203 0.41 -9.96 -23.88
C LEU A 203 1.94 -10.08 -23.86
N PRO A 204 2.56 -10.72 -24.87
CA PRO A 204 4.03 -10.85 -24.95
C PRO A 204 4.81 -9.53 -25.00
N VAL A 205 4.12 -8.42 -25.32
CA VAL A 205 4.72 -7.07 -25.39
C VAL A 205 4.77 -6.37 -24.03
N SER A 206 4.07 -6.90 -23.00
CA SER A 206 4.15 -6.36 -21.64
C SER A 206 5.51 -6.66 -21.02
N ARG A 207 6.10 -5.67 -20.33
CA ARG A 207 7.37 -5.87 -19.60
C ARG A 207 7.18 -6.41 -18.20
N ARG A 208 5.96 -6.32 -17.67
CA ARG A 208 5.60 -6.92 -16.38
C ARG A 208 5.18 -8.35 -16.60
N ASP A 209 5.70 -9.25 -15.76
CA ASP A 209 5.37 -10.67 -15.80
C ASP A 209 5.39 -11.27 -14.39
N TYR A 210 4.25 -11.22 -13.71
CA TYR A 210 4.15 -11.68 -12.32
C TYR A 210 2.72 -12.08 -11.94
N ILE A 211 2.62 -12.78 -10.81
CA ILE A 211 1.38 -12.99 -10.06
C ILE A 211 1.50 -12.25 -8.72
N LYS A 212 0.54 -11.40 -8.39
CA LYS A 212 0.47 -10.69 -7.12
C LYS A 212 -0.79 -11.09 -6.37
N SER A 213 -0.65 -11.59 -5.17
CA SER A 213 -1.74 -11.97 -4.27
C SER A 213 -1.75 -11.06 -3.05
N ILE A 214 -2.92 -10.56 -2.69
CA ILE A 214 -3.11 -9.77 -1.48
C ILE A 214 -4.35 -10.26 -0.76
N THR A 215 -4.13 -10.97 0.35
CA THR A 215 -5.17 -11.43 1.27
C THR A 215 -5.29 -10.43 2.41
N ARG A 216 -6.50 -9.98 2.73
CA ARG A 216 -6.77 -9.15 3.91
C ARG A 216 -7.91 -9.69 4.71
N PHE A 217 -7.74 -9.75 6.02
CA PHE A 217 -8.79 -10.06 6.98
C PHE A 217 -8.84 -8.96 8.04
N ASN A 218 -10.01 -8.35 8.17
CA ASN A 218 -10.32 -7.32 9.15
C ASN A 218 -11.46 -7.80 10.02
N TYR A 219 -11.34 -7.69 11.34
CA TYR A 219 -12.38 -8.06 12.29
C TYR A 219 -12.59 -6.96 13.33
N ASN A 220 -13.84 -6.66 13.63
CA ASN A 220 -14.24 -5.71 14.66
C ASN A 220 -15.10 -6.42 15.70
N LEU A 221 -14.85 -6.10 16.96
CA LEU A 221 -15.57 -6.63 18.11
C LEU A 221 -15.87 -5.49 19.08
N LEU A 222 -17.16 -5.25 19.33
CA LEU A 222 -17.61 -4.33 20.36
C LEU A 222 -17.27 -4.93 21.74
N MET A 223 -16.41 -4.25 22.49
CA MET A 223 -15.94 -4.68 23.80
C MET A 223 -16.85 -4.19 24.91
N PHE A 224 -17.30 -2.94 24.83
CA PHE A 224 -18.27 -2.36 25.76
C PHE A 224 -19.05 -1.23 25.12
N ASN A 225 -20.22 -0.92 25.70
CA ASN A 225 -21.09 0.17 25.30
C ASN A 225 -21.76 0.77 26.54
N VAL A 226 -21.23 1.88 27.03
CA VAL A 226 -21.68 2.54 28.26
C VAL A 226 -22.50 3.77 27.89
N PRO A 227 -23.80 3.83 28.19
CA PRO A 227 -24.60 5.04 27.99
C PRO A 227 -24.02 6.20 28.82
N VAL A 228 -23.82 7.36 28.18
CA VAL A 228 -23.29 8.56 28.85
C VAL A 228 -24.33 9.65 29.05
N ASN A 229 -25.49 9.55 28.39
CA ASN A 229 -26.61 10.45 28.61
C ASN A 229 -27.96 9.80 28.21
N ASP A 230 -29.04 10.37 28.71
CA ASP A 230 -30.42 9.94 28.41
C ASP A 230 -30.85 10.25 26.96
N LYS A 231 -30.02 11.00 26.21
CA LYS A 231 -30.25 11.38 24.81
C LYS A 231 -29.66 10.36 23.82
N GLY A 232 -29.22 9.20 24.29
CA GLY A 232 -28.72 8.10 23.45
C GLY A 232 -27.22 8.18 23.09
N GLY A 233 -26.47 9.08 23.72
CA GLY A 233 -25.01 9.08 23.63
C GLY A 233 -24.43 7.89 24.39
N ALA A 234 -23.43 7.23 23.80
CA ALA A 234 -22.75 6.12 24.45
C ALA A 234 -21.24 6.12 24.18
N PHE A 235 -20.46 5.84 25.22
CA PHE A 235 -19.03 5.60 25.14
C PHE A 235 -18.80 4.13 24.82
N LYS A 236 -18.20 3.87 23.66
CA LYS A 236 -18.00 2.51 23.13
C LYS A 236 -16.52 2.19 23.08
N GLY A 237 -16.18 0.93 23.29
CA GLY A 237 -14.83 0.42 23.02
C GLY A 237 -14.91 -0.66 21.97
N THR A 238 -14.14 -0.55 20.90
CA THR A 238 -14.10 -1.55 19.83
C THR A 238 -12.69 -2.10 19.69
N LEU A 239 -12.55 -3.42 19.74
CA LEU A 239 -11.33 -4.10 19.35
C LEU A 239 -11.34 -4.33 17.85
N TYR A 240 -10.26 -3.92 17.20
CA TYR A 240 -10.01 -4.07 15.78
C TYR A 240 -8.79 -4.96 15.58
N PHE A 241 -8.94 -5.98 14.74
CA PHE A 241 -7.86 -6.83 14.30
C PHE A 241 -7.76 -6.77 12.78
N ASN A 242 -6.56 -6.54 12.26
CA ASN A 242 -6.24 -6.58 10.84
C ASN A 242 -5.05 -7.51 10.63
N THR A 243 -5.14 -8.30 9.58
CA THR A 243 -4.01 -9.06 9.05
C THR A 243 -4.05 -8.99 7.53
N ALA A 244 -2.93 -8.64 6.92
CA ALA A 244 -2.78 -8.48 5.50
C ALA A 244 -1.52 -9.21 5.04
N PHE A 245 -1.70 -10.26 4.25
CA PHE A 245 -0.61 -10.98 3.61
C PHE A 245 -0.53 -10.59 2.14
N SER A 246 0.64 -10.18 1.70
CA SER A 246 0.91 -9.75 0.33
C SER A 246 2.08 -10.55 -0.23
N GLY A 247 1.89 -11.15 -1.40
CA GLY A 247 2.90 -11.97 -2.07
C GLY A 247 3.05 -11.63 -3.54
N LEU A 248 4.31 -11.52 -3.99
CA LEU A 248 4.73 -11.36 -5.38
C LEU A 248 5.41 -12.65 -5.82
N PHE A 249 4.83 -13.29 -6.82
CA PHE A 249 5.26 -14.58 -7.34
C PHE A 249 5.63 -14.46 -8.81
N ASP A 250 6.64 -15.23 -9.20
CA ASP A 250 6.92 -15.49 -10.61
C ASP A 250 5.80 -16.37 -11.19
N LYS A 251 5.51 -16.24 -12.49
CA LYS A 251 4.54 -17.14 -13.11
C LYS A 251 5.16 -18.54 -13.24
N PRO A 252 4.51 -19.61 -12.76
CA PRO A 252 5.05 -20.97 -12.88
C PRO A 252 5.31 -21.46 -14.31
N TRP A 253 4.74 -20.77 -15.30
CA TRP A 253 4.85 -21.09 -16.72
C TRP A 253 5.66 -20.04 -17.51
N SER A 254 6.37 -19.15 -16.82
CA SER A 254 7.27 -18.17 -17.43
C SER A 254 8.64 -18.25 -16.75
N ASP A 255 9.70 -18.06 -17.54
CA ASP A 255 11.07 -17.98 -17.03
C ASP A 255 11.44 -16.57 -16.55
N THR A 256 10.53 -15.59 -16.70
CA THR A 256 10.73 -14.22 -16.22
C THR A 256 10.65 -14.15 -14.71
N ILE A 257 11.58 -13.42 -14.12
CA ILE A 257 11.60 -13.14 -12.68
C ILE A 257 10.88 -11.81 -12.44
N ALA A 258 9.91 -11.82 -11.53
CA ALA A 258 9.21 -10.62 -11.12
C ALA A 258 10.18 -9.61 -10.47
N ASP A 259 10.23 -8.40 -11.03
CA ASP A 259 11.02 -7.30 -10.50
C ASP A 259 10.42 -6.81 -9.18
N ARG A 260 11.07 -7.16 -8.07
CA ARG A 260 10.63 -6.75 -6.73
C ARG A 260 10.83 -5.27 -6.44
N GLN A 261 11.75 -4.58 -7.11
CA GLN A 261 11.95 -3.15 -6.89
C GLN A 261 10.80 -2.35 -7.50
N ARG A 262 10.33 -2.78 -8.67
CA ARG A 262 9.18 -2.16 -9.36
C ARG A 262 7.83 -2.66 -8.85
N ASP A 263 7.70 -3.97 -8.64
CA ASP A 263 6.42 -4.64 -8.42
C ASP A 263 6.28 -5.24 -7.00
N GLY A 264 7.28 -5.07 -6.14
CA GLY A 264 7.26 -5.58 -4.76
C GLY A 264 6.48 -4.71 -3.78
N PHE A 265 6.68 -5.00 -2.50
CA PHE A 265 6.04 -4.33 -1.37
C PHE A 265 7.05 -3.51 -0.57
N TYR A 266 6.53 -2.57 0.21
CA TYR A 266 7.31 -1.66 1.03
C TYR A 266 6.67 -1.50 2.41
N ILE A 267 7.51 -1.19 3.38
CA ILE A 267 7.16 -0.66 4.70
C ILE A 267 7.40 0.83 4.60
N ASP A 268 6.45 1.66 5.04
CA ASP A 268 6.55 3.12 4.93
C ASP A 268 6.54 3.84 6.29
N GLY A 269 6.32 3.12 7.39
CA GLY A 269 6.27 3.71 8.72
C GLY A 269 4.96 4.45 9.05
N MET A 270 4.05 4.60 8.09
CA MET A 270 2.85 5.44 8.19
C MET A 270 1.55 4.65 8.02
N PHE A 271 1.50 3.77 7.03
CA PHE A 271 0.38 2.86 6.73
C PHE A 271 0.72 1.43 7.11
N VAL A 272 1.98 1.02 6.92
CA VAL A 272 2.49 -0.32 7.20
C VAL A 272 3.71 -0.20 8.11
N GLY A 273 3.70 -0.94 9.22
CA GLY A 273 4.80 -0.92 10.20
C GLY A 273 4.96 0.43 10.89
N ARG A 274 3.92 0.94 11.56
CA ARG A 274 3.90 2.30 12.12
C ARG A 274 5.16 2.63 12.94
N GLY A 275 5.85 3.70 12.56
CA GLY A 275 7.06 4.23 13.20
C GLY A 275 8.39 3.68 12.70
N TRP A 276 8.39 2.62 11.89
CA TRP A 276 9.60 2.06 11.29
C TRP A 276 10.06 2.87 10.07
N ASP A 277 11.36 2.87 9.79
CA ASP A 277 11.89 3.61 8.66
C ASP A 277 11.42 2.99 7.33
N PRO A 278 11.17 3.83 6.30
CA PRO A 278 10.73 3.34 5.00
C PRO A 278 11.75 2.37 4.38
N SER A 279 11.27 1.22 3.92
CA SER A 279 12.07 0.20 3.24
C SER A 279 11.24 -0.52 2.18
N SER A 280 11.85 -0.89 1.05
CA SER A 280 11.14 -1.41 -0.12
C SER A 280 11.80 -2.62 -0.75
N GLY A 281 11.16 -3.16 -1.78
CA GLY A 281 11.70 -4.26 -2.57
C GLY A 281 11.40 -5.65 -1.99
N TYR A 282 10.38 -5.79 -1.15
CA TYR A 282 10.00 -7.07 -0.57
C TYR A 282 9.11 -7.88 -1.53
N ARG A 283 9.30 -9.20 -1.56
CA ARG A 283 8.42 -10.12 -2.31
C ARG A 283 7.24 -10.59 -1.48
N TYR A 284 7.44 -10.73 -0.18
CA TYR A 284 6.40 -11.09 0.78
C TYR A 284 6.33 -10.04 1.87
N LEU A 285 5.13 -9.66 2.25
CA LEU A 285 4.89 -8.74 3.35
C LEU A 285 3.66 -9.21 4.12
N TRP A 286 3.81 -9.34 5.44
CA TRP A 286 2.74 -9.73 6.34
C TRP A 286 2.58 -8.67 7.42
N ASP A 287 1.53 -7.87 7.28
CA ASP A 287 1.18 -6.78 8.18
C ASP A 287 0.05 -7.21 9.12
N ASN A 288 0.19 -6.93 10.41
CA ASN A 288 -0.78 -7.27 11.44
C ASN A 288 -0.96 -6.10 12.38
N THR A 289 -2.20 -5.80 12.73
CA THR A 289 -2.56 -4.77 13.70
C THR A 289 -3.62 -5.31 14.64
N LEU A 290 -3.37 -5.18 15.93
CA LEU A 290 -4.38 -5.27 16.98
C LEU A 290 -4.56 -3.88 17.58
N GLN A 291 -5.77 -3.35 17.56
CA GLN A 291 -6.04 -1.98 18.01
C GLN A 291 -7.31 -1.90 18.84
N PHE A 292 -7.23 -1.27 20.01
CA PHE A 292 -8.38 -0.87 20.79
C PHE A 292 -8.74 0.58 20.45
N LYS A 293 -9.97 0.81 20.02
CA LYS A 293 -10.48 2.12 19.58
C LYS A 293 -11.49 2.66 20.58
N PHE A 294 -11.29 3.91 20.99
CA PHE A 294 -12.19 4.66 21.88
C PHE A 294 -12.64 5.95 21.15
N PRO A 295 -13.87 6.04 20.63
CA PRO A 295 -14.39 7.27 20.05
C PRO A 295 -14.67 8.27 21.18
N LEU A 296 -13.75 9.21 21.39
CA LEU A 296 -13.88 10.28 22.38
C LEU A 296 -14.96 11.28 21.97
N VAL A 297 -14.94 11.68 20.69
CA VAL A 297 -15.96 12.48 20.04
C VAL A 297 -16.40 11.73 18.79
N PRO A 298 -17.59 11.11 18.78
CA PRO A 298 -18.04 10.29 17.67
C PRO A 298 -17.87 10.99 16.31
N ASN A 299 -17.29 10.29 15.33
CA ASN A 299 -17.00 10.77 13.97
C ASN A 299 -15.99 11.94 13.86
N ILE A 300 -15.39 12.37 14.97
CA ILE A 300 -14.42 13.48 14.98
C ILE A 300 -13.07 13.02 15.53
N LEU A 301 -13.05 12.47 16.74
CA LEU A 301 -11.82 12.15 17.46
C LEU A 301 -11.94 10.80 18.17
N ALA A 302 -10.95 9.95 17.97
CA ALA A 302 -10.76 8.70 18.68
C ALA A 302 -9.42 8.71 19.41
N PHE A 303 -9.36 7.98 20.52
CA PHE A 303 -8.11 7.55 21.12
C PHE A 303 -7.92 6.07 20.77
N ASP A 304 -6.74 5.71 20.29
CA ASP A 304 -6.44 4.32 19.98
C ASP A 304 -5.21 3.84 20.75
N ILE A 305 -5.22 2.57 21.14
CA ILE A 305 -4.05 1.82 21.62
C ILE A 305 -3.83 0.70 20.63
N PHE A 306 -2.60 0.48 20.17
CA PHE A 306 -2.33 -0.53 19.16
C PHE A 306 -1.04 -1.31 19.41
N LEU A 307 -1.02 -2.51 18.86
CA LEU A 307 0.14 -3.36 18.66
C LEU A 307 0.18 -3.76 17.19
N ASP A 308 1.26 -3.40 16.50
CA ASP A 308 1.55 -3.85 15.14
C ASP A 308 2.68 -4.86 15.13
N GLY A 309 2.62 -5.74 14.14
CA GLY A 309 3.71 -6.62 13.75
C GLY A 309 3.75 -6.74 12.24
N VAL A 310 4.86 -6.33 11.63
CA VAL A 310 5.11 -6.47 10.19
C VAL A 310 6.34 -7.33 9.94
N GLY A 311 6.18 -8.39 9.18
CA GLY A 311 7.27 -9.18 8.62
C GLY A 311 7.39 -8.92 7.12
N ALA A 312 8.61 -8.84 6.62
CA ALA A 312 8.84 -8.61 5.19
C ALA A 312 10.09 -9.36 4.71
N TRP A 313 9.97 -10.04 3.57
CA TRP A 313 10.99 -10.98 3.08
C TRP A 313 11.33 -10.74 1.62
N VAL A 314 12.61 -10.91 1.32
CA VAL A 314 13.15 -10.94 -0.05
C VAL A 314 13.42 -12.41 -0.38
N ALA A 315 12.61 -13.01 -1.26
CA ALA A 315 12.96 -14.30 -1.83
C ALA A 315 13.96 -14.09 -2.97
N THR A 316 15.24 -14.30 -2.70
CA THR A 316 16.30 -14.36 -3.73
C THR A 316 16.74 -15.81 -3.87
N ARG A 317 16.70 -16.36 -5.09
CA ARG A 317 17.47 -17.57 -5.43
C ARG A 317 18.93 -17.32 -5.03
N GLY A 318 19.37 -17.91 -3.92
CA GLY A 318 20.74 -17.78 -3.40
C GLY A 318 20.87 -17.42 -1.91
N GLN A 319 19.84 -16.89 -1.25
CA GLN A 319 19.80 -16.77 0.23
C GLN A 319 18.56 -17.42 0.85
N PHE A 320 17.44 -17.49 0.12
CA PHE A 320 16.30 -18.34 0.45
C PHE A 320 15.64 -18.81 -0.85
N ASP A 321 15.57 -20.12 -1.08
CA ASP A 321 14.77 -20.67 -2.18
C ASP A 321 13.32 -20.16 -2.06
N SER A 322 12.72 -19.70 -3.17
CA SER A 322 11.44 -18.97 -3.19
C SER A 322 10.27 -19.73 -2.55
N SER A 323 10.41 -21.05 -2.46
CA SER A 323 9.52 -22.02 -1.82
C SER A 323 9.58 -22.01 -0.29
N ASN A 324 10.65 -21.50 0.32
CA ASN A 324 10.96 -21.69 1.74
C ASN A 324 11.02 -20.39 2.56
N ALA A 325 11.01 -19.21 1.95
CA ALA A 325 11.09 -17.94 2.71
C ALA A 325 9.98 -17.79 3.76
N LEU A 326 8.76 -18.23 3.43
CA LEU A 326 7.63 -18.24 4.37
C LEU A 326 7.67 -19.43 5.35
N LEU A 327 8.28 -20.54 4.96
CA LEU A 327 8.41 -21.74 5.81
C LEU A 327 9.54 -21.58 6.84
N ASN A 328 10.55 -20.77 6.54
CA ASN A 328 11.71 -20.48 7.37
C ASN A 328 11.57 -19.14 8.11
N MET A 329 10.36 -18.57 8.18
CA MET A 329 10.10 -17.34 8.91
C MET A 329 10.59 -17.45 10.35
N ASN A 330 11.31 -16.44 10.81
CA ASN A 330 11.79 -16.35 12.18
C ASN A 330 11.28 -15.06 12.82
N ILE A 331 11.12 -15.07 14.15
CA ILE A 331 10.62 -13.93 14.92
C ILE A 331 11.50 -12.68 14.78
N ASN A 332 12.78 -12.84 14.44
CA ASN A 332 13.70 -11.74 14.15
C ASN A 332 13.40 -11.03 12.82
N ASP A 333 12.67 -11.64 11.88
CA ASP A 333 12.25 -10.99 10.62
C ASP A 333 11.12 -9.97 10.84
N TRP A 334 10.50 -10.01 12.01
CA TRP A 334 9.35 -9.21 12.37
C TRP A 334 9.72 -7.93 13.10
N ARG A 335 9.10 -6.84 12.66
CA ARG A 335 9.18 -5.50 13.23
C ARG A 335 7.90 -5.22 14.00
N PHE A 336 8.01 -4.88 15.28
CA PHE A 336 6.85 -4.62 16.12
C PHE A 336 6.80 -3.17 16.59
N SER A 337 5.58 -2.67 16.74
CA SER A 337 5.31 -1.33 17.25
C SER A 337 4.15 -1.37 18.24
N LEU A 338 4.39 -0.89 19.45
CA LEU A 338 3.35 -0.69 20.46
C LEU A 338 3.14 0.79 20.66
N GLY A 339 1.91 1.27 20.58
CA GLY A 339 1.66 2.71 20.70
C GLY A 339 0.27 3.08 21.15
N ALA A 340 0.12 4.35 21.52
CA ALA A 340 -1.16 4.95 21.86
C ALA A 340 -1.21 6.41 21.40
N GLY A 341 -2.40 6.91 21.09
CA GLY A 341 -2.53 8.26 20.56
C GLY A 341 -3.91 8.62 20.08
N PHE A 342 -4.01 9.81 19.48
CA PHE A 342 -5.26 10.38 19.02
C PHE A 342 -5.37 10.26 17.50
N ARG A 343 -6.56 9.92 17.02
CA ARG A 343 -6.88 9.82 15.59
C ARG A 343 -8.13 10.61 15.26
N PHE A 344 -8.07 11.37 14.17
CA PHE A 344 -9.25 11.99 13.58
C PHE A 344 -10.12 10.91 12.93
N ALA A 345 -11.35 10.77 13.40
CA ALA A 345 -12.31 9.77 12.94
C ALA A 345 -13.12 10.23 11.71
N ASN A 346 -12.75 11.36 11.10
CA ASN A 346 -13.36 11.86 9.88
C ASN A 346 -12.85 11.07 8.67
N PRO A 347 -13.72 10.46 7.83
CA PRO A 347 -13.31 9.77 6.62
C PRO A 347 -12.48 10.60 5.64
N GLN A 348 -12.64 11.92 5.62
CA GLN A 348 -11.88 12.82 4.75
C GLN A 348 -10.47 13.16 5.28
N PHE A 349 -10.19 12.85 6.54
CA PHE A 349 -8.93 13.20 7.21
C PHE A 349 -8.55 12.15 8.27
N PRO A 350 -8.21 10.91 7.87
CA PRO A 350 -7.97 9.81 8.81
C PRO A 350 -6.54 9.82 9.38
N ILE A 351 -6.12 10.94 9.97
CA ILE A 351 -4.78 11.11 10.54
C ILE A 351 -4.76 10.68 12.00
N GLY A 352 -3.78 9.88 12.39
CA GLY A 352 -3.45 9.57 13.77
C GLY A 352 -2.07 10.07 14.16
N ILE A 353 -1.97 10.61 15.37
CA ILE A 353 -0.73 11.04 16.00
C ILE A 353 -0.52 10.13 17.22
N TYR A 354 0.58 9.39 17.22
CA TYR A 354 0.84 8.31 18.16
C TYR A 354 2.21 8.47 18.82
N LEU A 355 2.28 8.11 20.10
CA LEU A 355 3.55 7.79 20.75
C LEU A 355 3.80 6.29 20.57
N VAL A 356 4.94 5.93 20.00
CA VAL A 356 5.23 4.57 19.55
C VAL A 356 6.53 4.08 20.15
N LYS A 357 6.52 2.85 20.67
CA LYS A 357 7.69 2.10 21.08
C LYS A 357 7.92 0.96 20.08
N LYS A 358 9.03 1.02 19.36
CA LYS A 358 9.48 -0.05 18.46
C LYS A 358 10.23 -1.13 19.22
N PHE A 359 10.09 -2.38 18.77
CA PHE A 359 10.92 -3.47 19.24
C PHE A 359 11.01 -4.60 18.21
N GLN A 360 12.08 -5.38 18.30
CA GLN A 360 12.34 -6.52 17.42
C GLN A 360 13.20 -7.54 18.15
N TRP A 361 13.07 -8.81 17.80
CA TRP A 361 13.94 -9.86 18.33
C TRP A 361 15.27 -9.87 17.57
N ASP A 362 16.39 -9.93 18.29
CA ASP A 362 17.71 -10.14 17.71
C ASP A 362 17.92 -11.63 17.33
N LEU A 363 19.01 -11.91 16.61
CA LEU A 363 19.39 -13.28 16.21
C LEU A 363 19.67 -14.22 17.40
N LYS A 364 19.87 -13.68 18.60
CA LYS A 364 20.11 -14.43 19.83
C LYS A 364 18.82 -14.65 20.64
N GLY A 365 17.68 -14.14 20.17
CA GLY A 365 16.37 -14.24 20.81
C GLY A 365 16.10 -13.18 21.89
N ASN A 366 16.97 -12.18 22.06
CA ASN A 366 16.72 -11.07 22.98
C ASN A 366 15.86 -9.99 22.30
N ILE A 367 15.06 -9.26 23.08
CA ILE A 367 14.30 -8.13 22.57
C ILE A 367 15.21 -6.91 22.49
N ASN A 368 15.42 -6.41 21.28
CA ASN A 368 15.98 -5.09 21.04
C ASN A 368 14.85 -4.04 21.08
N TRP A 369 14.92 -3.16 22.07
CA TRP A 369 13.94 -2.09 22.28
C TRP A 369 14.24 -0.81 21.49
N ASN A 370 15.38 -0.73 20.80
CA ASN A 370 15.76 0.38 19.90
C ASN A 370 16.46 -0.21 18.65
N PRO A 371 15.70 -0.82 17.73
CA PRO A 371 16.25 -1.56 16.58
C PRO A 371 16.75 -0.69 15.41
N GLU A 372 16.34 0.56 15.31
CA GLU A 372 16.77 1.53 14.29
C GLU A 372 17.57 2.68 14.92
N PRO A 373 18.48 3.33 14.19
CA PRO A 373 19.17 4.52 14.67
C PRO A 373 18.16 5.64 15.01
N ASP A 374 18.31 6.26 16.18
CA ASP A 374 17.42 7.31 16.67
C ASP A 374 17.48 8.55 15.75
N LEU A 375 16.46 8.77 14.92
CA LEU A 375 16.36 9.97 14.05
C LEU A 375 15.58 11.13 14.72
N THR A 376 14.90 10.90 15.86
CA THR A 376 14.11 11.94 16.56
C THR A 376 14.30 11.93 18.09
N GLU A 377 14.57 13.10 18.67
CA GLU A 377 14.97 13.30 20.07
C GLU A 377 13.79 13.23 21.08
N PHE A 378 13.41 12.03 21.54
CA PHE A 378 12.84 11.81 22.89
C PHE A 378 13.77 10.89 23.70
N LYS A 379 14.97 11.42 23.95
CA LYS A 379 16.20 10.78 24.43
C LYS A 379 16.12 9.88 25.68
N ASN A 380 15.05 9.95 26.47
CA ASN A 380 15.01 9.25 27.77
C ASN A 380 14.14 7.99 27.81
N TRP A 381 13.10 7.88 26.97
CA TRP A 381 12.15 6.76 27.02
C TRP A 381 12.18 5.88 25.76
N GLY A 382 12.93 6.29 24.72
CA GLY A 382 13.05 5.58 23.45
C GLY A 382 11.71 5.40 22.74
N MET A 383 10.89 6.45 22.73
CA MET A 383 9.59 6.48 22.06
C MET A 383 9.61 7.51 20.95
N ASP A 384 8.97 7.21 19.83
CA ASP A 384 8.87 8.10 18.68
C ASP A 384 7.48 8.71 18.56
N LEU A 385 7.42 9.96 18.11
CA LEU A 385 6.18 10.60 17.72
C LEU A 385 5.90 10.28 16.25
N VAL A 386 4.87 9.48 15.99
CA VAL A 386 4.57 8.95 14.66
C VAL A 386 3.25 9.51 14.16
N ILE A 387 3.25 10.02 12.93
CA ILE A 387 2.04 10.32 12.18
C ILE A 387 1.72 9.11 11.32
N ALA A 388 0.57 8.50 11.56
CA ALA A 388 0.11 7.33 10.84
C ALA A 388 -1.27 7.55 10.26
N PHE A 389 -1.56 6.85 9.17
CA PHE A 389 -2.78 7.00 8.41
C PHE A 389 -3.47 5.66 8.30
N ASN A 390 -4.78 5.65 8.54
CA ASN A 390 -5.55 4.43 8.42
C ASN A 390 -6.46 4.52 7.18
N MET A 391 -6.06 3.88 6.09
CA MET A 391 -6.88 3.79 4.87
C MET A 391 -7.90 2.66 4.89
N ASN A 392 -8.00 1.85 5.96
CA ASN A 392 -8.95 0.73 6.03
C ASN A 392 -10.41 1.19 6.23
N ILE A 393 -10.77 2.36 5.69
CA ILE A 393 -12.12 2.91 5.65
C ILE A 393 -12.92 2.33 4.47
N TYR A 394 -12.41 1.30 3.76
CA TYR A 394 -13.13 0.66 2.64
C TYR A 394 -13.15 -0.87 2.71
#